data_AF-A0A9P4UBR5-F1
#
_entry.id   AF-A0A9P4UBR5-F1
#
_cell.length_a   1.000
_cell.length_b   1.000
_cell.length_c   1.000
_cell.angle_alpha   90.00
_cell.angle_beta   90.00
_cell.angle_gamma   90.00
#
_symmetry.space_group_name_H-M   'P 1'
#
loop_
_entity.id
_entity.type
_entity.pdbx_description
1 polymer ?
#
loop_
_entity_poly.entity_id
_entity_poly.type
_entity_poly.pdbx_seq_one_letter_code
_entity_poly.pdbx_strand_id
1 'polypeptide(L)'
;MQLRPGRQQPEPSLRVYMFSFGATWGPVPWAMPSEIFPSSLRAKGVALSTCSNWLNNFIIGLVTPPLVQNTGYGAYTFFAVFCGLAFVFTFFLVPETMGKSLEEMDAVFGDVSSEAEEARKVRIEQNIIAEQRSGAVKA
;
A
#
# COMPACT_ATOMS: atom_id res chain seq x y z
N MET A 1 34.58 32.00 6.75
CA MET A 1 33.87 30.72 6.97
C MET A 1 33.40 30.22 5.61
N GLN A 2 34.28 29.51 4.90
CA GLN A 2 34.09 29.18 3.47
C GLN A 2 33.34 27.85 3.33
N LEU A 3 32.19 27.89 2.66
CA LEU A 3 31.49 26.71 2.15
C LEU A 3 32.31 26.16 0.97
N ARG A 4 32.91 24.98 1.13
CA ARG A 4 33.43 24.23 -0.03
C ARG A 4 32.24 23.51 -0.68
N PRO A 5 31.88 23.79 -1.94
CA PRO A 5 30.99 22.94 -2.70
C PRO A 5 31.82 21.75 -3.21
N GLY A 6 32.19 20.84 -2.31
CA GLY A 6 32.57 19.49 -2.69
C GLY A 6 31.29 18.77 -3.05
N ARG A 7 31.20 18.20 -4.26
CA ARG A 7 30.14 17.24 -4.57
C ARG A 7 30.21 16.15 -3.50
N GLN A 8 29.31 16.18 -2.52
CA GLN A 8 29.10 15.08 -1.59
C GLN A 8 28.52 13.95 -2.44
N GLN A 9 29.37 13.28 -3.23
CA GLN A 9 29.03 12.06 -3.92
C GLN A 9 28.63 11.10 -2.78
N PRO A 10 27.37 10.67 -2.69
CA PRO A 10 26.96 9.74 -1.65
C PRO A 10 27.91 8.54 -1.69
N GLU A 11 28.42 8.09 -0.54
CA GLU A 11 29.35 6.95 -0.45
C GLU A 11 28.83 5.77 -1.30
N PRO A 12 29.69 4.92 -1.89
CA PRO A 12 29.28 3.84 -2.79
C PRO A 12 28.14 2.98 -2.21
N SER A 13 28.17 2.71 -0.90
CA SER A 13 27.13 1.99 -0.17
C SER A 13 25.77 2.71 -0.18
N LEU A 14 25.76 4.03 -0.01
CA LEU A 14 24.55 4.85 -0.02
C LEU A 14 23.93 4.91 -1.43
N ARG A 15 24.74 4.92 -2.49
CA ARG A 15 24.24 4.86 -3.88
C ARG A 15 23.56 3.54 -4.19
N VAL A 16 24.17 2.43 -3.80
CA VAL A 16 23.59 1.09 -3.97
C VAL A 16 22.28 1.00 -3.19
N TYR A 17 22.25 1.48 -1.95
CA TYR A 17 21.02 1.55 -1.16
C TYR A 17 19.92 2.38 -1.85
N MET A 18 20.23 3.60 -2.29
CA MET A 18 19.26 4.48 -2.95
C MET A 18 18.71 3.87 -4.24
N PHE A 19 19.57 3.23 -5.04
CA PHE A 19 19.15 2.58 -6.29
C PHE A 19 18.23 1.38 -6.00
N SER A 20 18.64 0.48 -5.10
CA SER A 20 17.85 -0.70 -4.74
C SER A 20 16.51 -0.30 -4.11
N PHE A 21 16.51 0.69 -3.21
CA PHE A 21 15.29 1.21 -2.60
C PHE A 21 14.38 1.87 -3.64
N GLY A 22 14.94 2.74 -4.49
CA GLY A 22 14.19 3.43 -5.54
C GLY A 22 13.58 2.50 -6.58
N ALA A 23 14.21 1.36 -6.88
CA ALA A 23 13.68 0.38 -7.82
C ALA A 23 12.61 -0.54 -7.22
N THR A 24 12.60 -0.74 -5.89
CA THR A 24 11.74 -1.71 -5.22
C THR A 24 10.73 -1.02 -4.30
N TRP A 25 11.13 -0.70 -3.08
CA TRP A 25 10.28 -0.10 -2.05
C TRP A 25 9.85 1.35 -2.33
N GLY A 26 10.47 2.02 -3.30
CA GLY A 26 10.09 3.35 -3.75
C GLY A 26 8.70 3.37 -4.39
N PRO A 27 8.46 2.70 -5.53
CA PRO A 27 7.18 2.73 -6.23
C PRO A 27 6.21 1.60 -5.83
N VAL A 28 6.73 0.42 -5.48
CA VAL A 28 5.89 -0.80 -5.32
C VAL A 28 4.80 -0.64 -4.24
N PRO A 29 5.08 -0.16 -3.02
CA PRO A 29 4.07 -0.06 -1.97
C PRO A 29 2.98 0.98 -2.26
N TRP A 30 3.24 1.94 -3.16
CA TRP A 30 2.25 2.93 -3.56
C TRP A 30 1.36 2.43 -4.70
N ALA A 31 1.88 1.57 -5.57
CA ALA A 31 1.12 0.94 -6.65
C ALA A 31 0.27 -0.24 -6.14
N MET A 32 0.84 -1.08 -5.26
CA MET A 32 0.26 -2.34 -4.81
C MET A 32 -1.17 -2.23 -4.24
N PRO A 33 -1.54 -1.23 -3.40
CA PRO A 33 -2.92 -1.09 -2.92
C PRO A 33 -3.93 -0.93 -4.05
N SER A 34 -3.54 -0.24 -5.14
CA SER A 34 -4.44 -0.03 -6.28
C SER A 34 -4.69 -1.29 -7.11
N GLU A 35 -3.75 -2.24 -7.04
CA GLU A 35 -3.78 -3.54 -7.73
C GLU A 35 -4.49 -4.62 -6.90
N ILE A 36 -4.44 -4.54 -5.57
CA ILE A 36 -5.05 -5.53 -4.66
C ILE A 36 -6.52 -5.25 -4.41
N PHE A 37 -6.91 -3.97 -4.28
CA PHE A 37 -8.30 -3.65 -3.90
C PHE A 37 -9.25 -3.71 -5.11
N PRO A 38 -10.44 -4.32 -4.95
CA PRO A 38 -11.44 -4.40 -6.00
C PRO A 38 -12.00 -3.01 -6.34
N SER A 39 -12.52 -2.83 -7.55
CA SER A 39 -12.80 -1.49 -8.10
C SER A 39 -13.80 -0.66 -7.29
N SER A 40 -14.71 -1.28 -6.57
CA SER A 40 -15.68 -0.62 -5.67
C SER A 40 -15.05 -0.09 -4.39
N LEU A 41 -14.08 -0.82 -3.83
CA LEU A 41 -13.44 -0.52 -2.54
C LEU A 41 -12.06 0.12 -2.68
N ARG A 42 -11.50 0.17 -3.89
CA ARG A 42 -10.17 0.71 -4.19
C ARG A 42 -9.92 2.06 -3.54
N ALA A 43 -10.85 3.01 -3.69
CA ALA A 43 -10.69 4.34 -3.09
C ALA A 43 -10.57 4.30 -1.56
N LYS A 44 -11.35 3.44 -0.89
CA LYS A 44 -11.31 3.27 0.57
C LYS A 44 -10.07 2.52 1.03
N GLY A 45 -9.70 1.45 0.31
CA GLY A 45 -8.51 0.66 0.59
C GLY A 45 -7.22 1.48 0.44
N VAL A 46 -7.07 2.22 -0.67
CA VAL A 46 -5.94 3.13 -0.90
C VAL A 46 -5.87 4.23 0.16
N ALA A 47 -7.02 4.80 0.56
CA ALA A 47 -7.06 5.78 1.64
C ALA A 47 -6.56 5.19 2.97
N LEU A 48 -7.02 4.00 3.34
CA LEU A 48 -6.59 3.34 4.58
C LEU A 48 -5.09 2.96 4.55
N SER A 49 -4.59 2.47 3.42
CA SER A 49 -3.15 2.22 3.22
C SER A 49 -2.34 3.50 3.39
N THR A 50 -2.79 4.61 2.80
CA THR A 50 -2.14 5.91 2.91
C THR A 50 -2.16 6.43 4.36
N CYS A 51 -3.30 6.38 5.04
CA CYS A 51 -3.41 6.75 6.46
C CYS A 51 -2.47 5.91 7.34
N SER A 52 -2.40 4.60 7.10
CA SER A 52 -1.50 3.70 7.81
C SER A 52 -0.02 4.05 7.54
N ASN A 53 0.32 4.41 6.30
CA ASN A 53 1.68 4.85 5.96
C ASN A 53 2.08 6.12 6.73
N TRP A 54 1.21 7.13 6.76
CA TRP A 54 1.48 8.38 7.48
C TRP A 54 1.52 8.18 9.00
N LEU A 55 0.67 7.31 9.54
CA LEU A 55 0.69 6.97 10.96
C LEU A 55 2.00 6.28 11.34
N ASN A 56 2.47 5.30 10.55
CA ASN A 56 3.75 4.64 10.79
C ASN A 56 4.93 5.63 10.65
N ASN A 57 4.89 6.55 9.69
CA ASN A 57 5.88 7.62 9.58
C ASN A 57 5.92 8.49 10.85
N PHE A 58 4.76 8.84 11.41
CA PHE A 58 4.69 9.58 12.67
C PHE A 58 5.29 8.80 13.84
N ILE A 59 4.95 7.51 13.98
CA ILE A 59 5.49 6.64 15.02
C ILE A 59 7.01 6.53 14.90
N ILE A 60 7.54 6.29 13.70
CA ILE A 60 9.00 6.23 13.47
C ILE A 60 9.65 7.58 13.78
N GLY A 61 9.01 8.70 13.42
CA GLY A 61 9.48 10.04 13.76
C GLY A 61 9.59 10.30 15.27
N LEU A 62 8.72 9.69 16.08
CA LEU A 62 8.78 9.77 17.54
C LEU A 62 9.78 8.79 18.16
N VAL A 63 9.91 7.57 17.61
CA VAL A 63 10.77 6.51 18.15
C VAL A 63 12.23 6.68 17.75
N THR A 64 12.51 7.25 16.58
CA THR A 64 13.88 7.36 16.05
C THR A 64 14.79 8.27 16.90
N PRO A 65 14.38 9.49 17.33
CA PRO A 65 15.24 10.35 18.14
C PRO A 65 15.73 9.71 19.45
N PRO A 66 14.88 9.11 20.30
CA PRO A 66 15.36 8.45 21.52
C PRO A 66 16.19 7.20 21.19
N LEU A 67 15.87 6.46 20.14
CA LEU A 67 16.61 5.24 19.77
C LEU A 67 18.04 5.54 19.32
N VAL A 68 18.23 6.64 18.57
CA VAL A 68 19.55 7.07 18.08
C VAL A 68 20.38 7.72 19.19
N GLN A 69 19.75 8.47 20.10
CA GLN A 69 20.45 9.15 21.20
C GLN A 69 20.91 8.19 22.30
N ASN A 70 20.12 7.17 22.62
CA ASN A 70 20.42 6.23 23.72
C ASN A 70 21.18 4.98 23.28
N THR A 71 21.17 4.63 21.98
CA THR A 71 21.63 3.31 21.54
C THR A 71 22.34 3.39 20.19
N GLY A 72 23.61 3.85 20.18
CA GLY A 72 24.40 4.13 18.97
C GLY A 72 24.24 3.11 17.82
N TYR A 73 24.59 1.83 18.05
CA TYR A 73 24.42 0.77 17.05
C TYR A 73 23.08 0.01 17.15
N GLY A 74 22.31 0.23 18.22
CA GLY A 74 21.04 -0.47 18.44
C GLY A 74 19.95 -0.03 17.47
N ALA A 75 19.94 1.26 17.10
CA ALA A 75 19.00 1.78 16.11
C ALA A 75 19.14 1.07 14.75
N TYR A 76 20.38 0.83 14.29
CA TYR A 76 20.64 0.11 13.05
C TYR A 76 20.16 -1.34 13.10
N THR A 77 20.39 -2.03 14.22
CA THR A 77 19.95 -3.42 14.41
C THR A 77 18.42 -3.52 14.44
N PHE A 78 17.75 -2.56 15.09
CA PHE A 78 16.30 -2.46 15.10
C PHE A 78 15.73 -2.34 13.69
N PHE A 79 16.20 -1.38 12.89
CA PHE A 79 15.75 -1.23 11.50
C PHE A 79 16.07 -2.45 10.64
N ALA A 80 17.25 -3.08 10.82
CA ALA A 80 17.63 -4.29 10.10
C ALA A 80 16.68 -5.46 10.36
N VAL A 81 16.24 -5.66 11.63
CA VAL A 81 15.24 -6.69 11.98
C VAL A 81 13.90 -6.42 11.30
N PHE A 82 13.43 -5.17 11.31
CA PHE A 82 12.18 -4.81 10.63
C PHE A 82 12.27 -4.98 9.12
N CYS A 83 13.41 -4.67 8.48
CA CYS A 83 13.64 -4.98 7.07
C CYS A 83 13.60 -6.48 6.81
N GLY A 84 14.18 -7.31 7.68
CA GLY A 84 14.12 -8.77 7.57
C GLY A 84 12.69 -9.32 7.70
N LEU A 85 11.92 -8.81 8.68
CA LEU A 85 10.51 -9.17 8.84
C LEU A 85 9.68 -8.76 7.64
N ALA A 86 9.91 -7.57 7.09
CA ALA A 86 9.26 -7.12 5.86
C ALA A 86 9.57 -8.04 4.68
N PHE A 87 10.83 -8.47 4.52
CA PHE A 87 11.22 -9.42 3.48
C PHE A 87 10.50 -10.77 3.61
N VAL A 88 10.46 -11.34 4.83
CA VAL A 88 9.74 -12.60 5.12
C VAL A 88 8.25 -12.44 4.83
N PHE A 89 7.65 -11.35 5.28
CA PHE A 89 6.24 -11.04 5.00
C PHE A 89 5.98 -10.97 3.50
N THR A 90 6.78 -10.21 2.74
CA THR A 90 6.60 -10.09 1.29
C THR A 90 6.80 -11.41 0.57
N PHE A 91 7.74 -12.25 1.02
CA PHE A 91 8.04 -13.51 0.35
C PHE A 91 6.95 -14.57 0.55
N PHE A 92 6.30 -14.61 1.72
CA PHE A 92 5.30 -15.64 2.03
C PHE A 92 3.86 -15.18 1.89
N LEU A 93 3.54 -13.92 2.20
CA LEU A 93 2.16 -13.44 2.32
C LEU A 93 1.70 -12.58 1.13
N VAL A 94 2.62 -12.07 0.31
CA VAL A 94 2.26 -11.24 -0.85
C VAL A 94 2.29 -12.11 -2.10
N PRO A 95 1.13 -12.56 -2.63
CA PRO A 95 1.08 -13.25 -3.90
C PRO A 95 1.46 -12.29 -5.04
N GLU A 96 2.11 -12.81 -6.07
CA GLU A 96 2.50 -12.04 -7.25
C GLU A 96 1.25 -11.45 -7.96
N THR A 97 1.21 -10.12 -8.06
CA THR A 97 0.10 -9.34 -8.65
C THR A 97 0.29 -9.07 -10.15
N MET A 98 1.49 -9.30 -10.67
CA MET A 98 1.87 -8.94 -12.03
C MET A 98 1.18 -9.82 -13.09
N GLY A 99 0.50 -9.16 -14.03
CA GLY A 99 -0.09 -9.81 -15.21
C GLY A 99 -1.47 -10.42 -14.99
N LYS A 100 -2.11 -10.19 -13.83
CA LYS A 100 -3.48 -10.61 -13.55
C LYS A 100 -4.45 -9.45 -13.69
N SER A 101 -5.65 -9.72 -14.20
CA SER A 101 -6.71 -8.72 -14.21
C SER A 101 -7.23 -8.50 -12.78
N LEU A 102 -7.83 -7.33 -12.52
CA LEU A 102 -8.44 -7.03 -11.23
C LEU A 102 -9.54 -8.02 -10.85
N GLU A 103 -10.20 -8.63 -11.84
CA GLU A 103 -11.25 -9.64 -11.67
C GLU A 103 -10.65 -11.01 -11.29
N GLU A 104 -9.41 -11.31 -11.71
CA GLU A 104 -8.69 -12.52 -11.32
C GLU A 104 -8.07 -12.40 -9.92
N MET A 105 -7.87 -11.17 -9.41
CA MET A 105 -7.33 -10.96 -8.06
C MET A 105 -8.30 -11.40 -6.96
N ASP A 106 -9.60 -11.36 -7.21
CA ASP A 106 -10.61 -11.94 -6.32
C ASP A 106 -10.40 -13.46 -6.15
N ALA A 107 -10.05 -14.16 -7.23
CA ALA A 107 -9.73 -15.59 -7.18
C ALA A 107 -8.37 -15.89 -6.52
N VAL A 108 -7.40 -14.96 -6.60
CA VAL A 108 -6.07 -15.11 -5.97
C VAL A 108 -6.13 -14.94 -4.45
N PHE A 109 -6.92 -13.98 -3.97
CA PHE A 109 -7.12 -13.74 -2.54
C PHE A 109 -8.26 -14.61 -1.96
N GLY A 110 -9.00 -15.33 -2.80
CA GLY A 110 -10.12 -16.17 -2.38
C GLY A 110 -11.30 -15.37 -1.83
N ASP A 111 -11.45 -14.12 -2.29
CA ASP A 111 -12.40 -13.16 -1.75
C ASP A 111 -13.63 -13.05 -2.65
N VAL A 112 -14.79 -13.44 -2.13
CA VAL A 112 -16.11 -13.31 -2.81
C VAL A 112 -16.71 -11.91 -2.65
N SER A 113 -15.92 -10.95 -2.17
CA SER A 113 -16.37 -9.60 -1.84
C SER A 113 -16.83 -8.82 -3.07
N SER A 114 -16.18 -8.98 -4.22
CA SER A 114 -16.60 -8.37 -5.49
C SER A 114 -17.88 -8.96 -6.04
N GLU A 115 -18.04 -10.29 -6.03
CA GLU A 115 -19.26 -10.97 -6.52
C GLU A 115 -20.48 -10.59 -5.66
N ALA A 116 -20.31 -10.57 -4.33
CA ALA A 116 -21.36 -10.16 -3.41
C ALA A 116 -21.75 -8.68 -3.59
N GLU A 117 -20.80 -7.81 -3.94
CA GLU A 117 -21.05 -6.39 -4.17
C GLU A 117 -21.67 -6.11 -5.56
N GLU A 118 -21.29 -6.84 -6.61
CA GLU A 118 -21.98 -6.82 -7.90
C GLU A 118 -23.43 -7.28 -7.76
N ALA A 119 -23.67 -8.40 -7.07
CA ALA A 119 -25.02 -8.86 -6.80
C ALA A 119 -25.85 -7.81 -6.04
N ARG A 120 -25.23 -7.06 -5.12
CA ARG A 120 -25.90 -5.95 -4.41
C ARG A 120 -26.21 -4.78 -5.33
N LYS A 121 -25.29 -4.38 -6.21
CA LYS A 121 -25.50 -3.30 -7.18
C LYS A 121 -26.64 -3.64 -8.14
N VAL A 122 -26.61 -4.84 -8.74
CA VAL A 122 -27.67 -5.33 -9.65
C VAL A 122 -29.03 -5.32 -8.96
N ARG A 123 -29.09 -5.76 -7.69
CA ARG A 123 -30.34 -5.75 -6.92
C ARG A 123 -30.87 -4.34 -6.67
N ILE A 124 -30.00 -3.36 -6.41
CA ILE A 124 -30.38 -1.96 -6.21
C ILE A 124 -30.88 -1.36 -7.53
N GLU A 125 -30.20 -1.61 -8.65
CA GLU A 125 -30.62 -1.14 -9.97
C GLU A 125 -31.98 -1.72 -10.36
N GLN A 126 -32.21 -3.01 -10.12
CA GLN A 126 -33.51 -3.65 -10.34
C GLN A 126 -34.61 -3.01 -9.49
N ASN A 127 -34.34 -2.70 -8.23
CA ASN A 127 -35.31 -2.01 -7.36
C ASN A 127 -35.63 -0.61 -7.87
N ILE A 128 -34.62 0.16 -8.31
CA ILE A 128 -34.81 1.51 -8.87
C ILE A 128 -35.64 1.44 -10.16
N ILE A 129 -35.33 0.52 -11.08
CA ILE A 129 -36.07 0.34 -12.33
C ILE A 129 -37.52 -0.08 -12.05
N ALA A 130 -37.75 -0.97 -11.08
CA ALA A 130 -39.08 -1.40 -10.67
C ALA A 130 -39.88 -0.23 -10.07
N GLU A 131 -39.27 0.60 -9.22
CA GLU A 131 -39.88 1.81 -8.68
C GLU A 131 -40.22 2.83 -9.78
N GLN A 132 -39.31 3.08 -10.72
CA GLN A 132 -39.57 3.97 -11.86
C GLN A 132 -40.74 3.47 -12.73
N ARG A 133 -40.80 2.17 -12.99
CA ARG A 133 -41.91 1.55 -13.74
C ARG A 133 -43.23 1.66 -12.98
N SER A 134 -43.23 1.49 -11.66
CA SER A 134 -44.44 1.66 -10.84
C SER A 134 -44.87 3.13 -10.71
N GLY A 135 -43.94 4.08 -10.74
CA GLY A 135 -44.24 5.52 -10.73
C GLY A 135 -44.83 6.00 -12.05
N ALA A 136 -44.31 5.52 -13.18
CA ALA A 136 -44.82 5.85 -14.51
C ALA A 136 -46.22 5.28 -14.82
N VAL A 137 -46.64 4.23 -14.12
CA VAL A 137 -47.98 3.62 -14.28
C VAL A 137 -49.06 4.35 -13.45
N LYS A 138 -48.66 5.21 -12.50
CA LYS A 138 -49.57 5.97 -11.63
C LYS A 138 -49.82 7.42 -12.08
N ALA A 139 -49.16 7.87 -13.16
CA ALA A 139 -49.40 9.17 -13.81
C ALA A 139 -50.26 8.99 -15.05
#